data_AF-A0A661Y8B7-F1
#
_entry.id   AF-A0A661Y8B7-F1
#
_cell.length_a   1.000
_cell.length_b   1.000
_cell.length_c   1.000
_cell.angle_alpha   90.00
_cell.angle_beta   90.00
_cell.angle_gamma   90.00
#
_symmetry.space_group_name_H-M   'P 1'
#
loop_
_entity.id
_entity.type
_entity.pdbx_description
1 polymer ?
#
loop_
_entity_poly.entity_id
_entity_poly.type
_entity_poly.pdbx_seq_one_letter_code
_entity_poly.pdbx_strand_id
1 'polypeptide(L)'
;MIPKVFKEVIDLGDGREISIETGKLAKQAHGSVVVQSGKCMMLCTVVSNYEQKDLNFLPLTVDYREKFAAAGRYPGGFFKREARPSDGEVLTMRLVDRVLRPLFPKDYRAETQVMIQLMSHDEDVMPDAMAGLAASAAIQLSDFPFECAISETRVGRVDGKFIVNPTRSQLL
;
A
#
# COMPACT_ATOMS: atom_id res chain seq x y z
N MET A 1 -15.76 -7.35 22.63
CA MET A 1 -15.25 -5.96 22.68
C MET A 1 -15.18 -5.43 21.26
N ILE A 2 -15.97 -4.40 20.92
CA ILE A 2 -15.92 -3.80 19.58
C ILE A 2 -14.56 -3.08 19.45
N PRO A 3 -13.76 -3.36 18.42
CA PRO A 3 -12.49 -2.65 18.20
C PRO A 3 -12.74 -1.14 18.12
N LYS A 4 -11.96 -0.34 18.87
CA LYS A 4 -11.92 1.11 18.65
C LYS A 4 -11.21 1.36 17.31
N VAL A 5 -11.87 2.09 16.43
CA VAL A 5 -11.40 2.38 15.08
C VAL A 5 -10.99 3.85 15.03
N PHE A 6 -9.82 4.13 14.47
CA PHE A 6 -9.38 5.48 14.16
C PHE A 6 -9.45 5.65 12.66
N LYS A 7 -10.09 6.74 12.21
CA LYS A 7 -10.29 7.03 10.79
C LYS A 7 -9.95 8.49 10.54
N GLU A 8 -9.05 8.72 9.61
CA GLU A 8 -8.71 10.05 9.09
C GLU A 8 -9.10 10.12 7.61
N VAL A 9 -9.49 11.31 7.15
CA VAL A 9 -9.93 11.54 5.77
C VAL A 9 -9.10 12.67 5.19
N ILE A 10 -8.51 12.40 4.02
CA ILE A 10 -7.74 13.34 3.22
C ILE A 10 -8.63 13.76 2.05
N ASP A 11 -9.03 15.02 2.01
CA ASP A 11 -9.75 15.62 0.89
C ASP A 11 -8.75 16.04 -0.21
N LEU A 12 -8.96 15.57 -1.43
CA LEU A 12 -8.14 15.92 -2.59
C LEU A 12 -8.58 17.23 -3.27
N GLY A 13 -9.68 17.84 -2.81
CA GLY A 13 -10.16 19.16 -3.25
C GLY A 13 -10.96 19.14 -4.57
N ASP A 14 -11.07 17.99 -5.21
CA ASP A 14 -11.86 17.76 -6.43
C ASP A 14 -13.10 16.89 -6.19
N GLY A 15 -13.47 16.72 -4.90
CA GLY A 15 -14.58 15.87 -4.45
C GLY A 15 -14.20 14.40 -4.24
N ARG A 16 -12.92 14.03 -4.46
CA ARG A 16 -12.41 12.70 -4.11
C ARG A 16 -11.76 12.74 -2.73
N GLU A 17 -12.01 11.68 -1.96
CA GLU A 17 -11.49 11.54 -0.60
C GLU A 17 -10.70 10.23 -0.49
N ILE A 18 -9.56 10.30 0.21
CA ILE A 18 -8.80 9.13 0.63
C ILE A 18 -8.99 8.99 2.14
N SER A 19 -9.56 7.87 2.57
CA SER A 19 -9.71 7.55 3.98
C SER A 19 -8.69 6.52 4.43
N ILE A 20 -8.15 6.74 5.63
CA ILE A 20 -7.15 5.90 6.28
C ILE A 20 -7.76 5.41 7.59
N GLU A 21 -7.94 4.09 7.72
CA GLU A 21 -8.53 3.45 8.90
C GLU A 21 -7.54 2.51 9.58
N THR A 22 -7.47 2.55 10.91
CA THR A 22 -6.66 1.62 11.72
C THR A 22 -7.39 1.17 12.99
N GLY A 23 -6.88 0.12 13.65
CA GLY A 23 -7.38 -0.40 14.93
C GLY A 23 -8.45 -1.50 14.80
N LYS A 24 -8.96 -1.78 13.60
CA LYS A 24 -9.97 -2.83 13.36
C LYS A 24 -9.37 -4.16 12.93
N LEU A 25 -8.52 -4.14 11.90
CA LEU A 25 -7.99 -5.32 11.22
C LEU A 25 -6.50 -5.55 11.56
N ALA A 26 -6.08 -6.82 11.52
CA ALA A 26 -4.68 -7.25 11.68
C ALA A 26 -3.93 -6.65 12.88
N LYS A 27 -4.57 -6.64 14.06
CA LYS A 27 -4.02 -6.08 15.31
C LYS A 27 -2.74 -6.75 15.84
N GLN A 28 -2.38 -7.91 15.31
CA GLN A 28 -1.16 -8.62 15.68
C GLN A 28 0.05 -8.16 14.86
N ALA A 29 -0.17 -7.45 13.75
CA ALA A 29 0.90 -6.77 13.05
C ALA A 29 1.34 -5.54 13.85
N HIS A 30 2.59 -5.15 13.72
CA HIS A 30 3.11 -3.92 14.34
C HIS A 30 2.43 -2.68 13.78
N GLY A 31 2.14 -2.69 12.47
CA GLY A 31 1.39 -1.65 11.79
C GLY A 31 0.30 -2.25 10.90
N SER A 32 -0.90 -1.68 10.93
CA SER A 32 -2.01 -2.12 10.09
C SER A 32 -2.90 -0.94 9.72
N VAL A 33 -3.13 -0.75 8.43
CA VAL A 33 -3.93 0.33 7.87
C VAL A 33 -4.78 -0.18 6.72
N VAL A 34 -6.04 0.25 6.70
CA VAL A 34 -6.91 0.13 5.54
C VAL A 34 -6.99 1.50 4.87
N VAL A 35 -6.54 1.58 3.62
CA VAL A 35 -6.69 2.79 2.80
C VAL A 35 -7.84 2.56 1.83
N GLN A 36 -8.75 3.52 1.75
CA GLN A 36 -9.89 3.48 0.85
C GLN A 36 -10.06 4.82 0.14
N SER A 37 -10.16 4.76 -1.19
CA SER A 37 -10.54 5.89 -2.05
C SER A 37 -11.68 5.45 -2.97
N GLY A 38 -12.85 6.08 -2.85
CA GLY A 38 -14.05 5.62 -3.55
C GLY A 38 -14.40 4.17 -3.18
N LYS A 39 -14.45 3.28 -4.18
CA LYS A 39 -14.66 1.84 -3.96
C LYS A 39 -13.35 1.06 -3.89
N CYS A 40 -12.21 1.68 -4.18
CA CYS A 40 -10.92 1.02 -4.10
C CYS A 40 -10.50 0.94 -2.64
N MET A 41 -10.22 -0.28 -2.16
CA MET A 41 -9.82 -0.54 -0.79
C MET A 41 -8.62 -1.47 -0.76
N MET A 42 -7.60 -1.12 0.04
CA MET A 42 -6.43 -1.95 0.27
C MET A 42 -6.10 -2.05 1.75
N LEU A 43 -5.62 -3.22 2.16
CA LEU A 43 -5.09 -3.47 3.49
C LEU A 43 -3.57 -3.53 3.40
N CYS A 44 -2.90 -2.68 4.17
CA CYS A 44 -1.45 -2.73 4.35
C CYS A 44 -1.12 -3.14 5.77
N THR A 45 -0.24 -4.13 5.92
CA THR A 45 0.27 -4.59 7.20
C THR A 45 1.79 -4.64 7.17
N VAL A 46 2.41 -4.24 8.27
CA VAL A 46 3.85 -4.23 8.43
C VAL A 46 4.23 -5.00 9.68
N VAL A 47 5.24 -5.85 9.52
CA VAL A 47 5.82 -6.64 10.61
C VAL A 47 7.33 -6.50 10.51
N SER A 48 8.00 -6.33 11.64
CA SER A 48 9.44 -6.44 11.74
C SER A 48 9.82 -7.41 12.83
N ASN A 49 10.91 -8.13 12.63
CA ASN A 49 11.49 -8.93 13.70
C ASN A 49 12.11 -8.01 14.77
N TYR A 50 12.04 -8.42 16.03
CA TYR A 50 12.70 -7.71 17.14
C TYR A 50 14.21 -7.98 17.17
N GLU A 51 14.61 -9.15 16.71
CA GLU A 51 16.03 -9.53 16.62
C GLU A 51 16.62 -9.03 15.30
N GLN A 52 17.73 -8.30 15.39
CA GLN A 52 18.51 -7.93 14.23
C GLN A 52 19.25 -9.15 13.69
N LYS A 53 19.21 -9.36 12.38
CA LYS A 53 20.02 -10.40 11.75
C LYS A 53 21.45 -9.89 11.55
N ASP A 54 22.41 -10.81 11.59
CA ASP A 54 23.81 -10.53 11.22
C ASP A 54 23.93 -10.44 9.70
N LEU A 55 23.34 -9.39 9.13
CA LEU A 55 23.33 -9.08 7.70
C LEU A 55 23.93 -7.69 7.49
N ASN A 56 24.69 -7.54 6.41
CA ASN A 56 25.31 -6.26 6.02
C ASN A 56 24.37 -5.36 5.20
N PHE A 57 23.08 -5.70 5.11
CA PHE A 57 22.07 -4.96 4.35
C PHE A 57 20.73 -4.97 5.07
N LEU A 58 19.80 -4.09 4.67
CA LEU A 58 18.43 -4.06 5.16
C LEU A 58 17.58 -5.16 4.48
N PRO A 59 17.17 -6.23 5.22
CA PRO A 59 16.22 -7.22 4.74
C PRO A 59 14.78 -6.67 4.72
N LEU A 60 14.49 -5.78 3.76
CA LEU A 60 13.15 -5.28 3.48
C LEU A 60 12.52 -6.07 2.34
N THR A 61 11.34 -6.63 2.59
CA THR A 61 10.50 -7.31 1.59
C THR A 61 9.16 -6.58 1.46
N VAL A 62 8.82 -6.17 0.24
CA VAL A 62 7.52 -5.58 -0.09
C VAL A 62 6.75 -6.54 -0.98
N ASP A 63 5.57 -6.97 -0.55
CA ASP A 63 4.67 -7.84 -1.32
C ASP A 63 3.35 -7.11 -1.56
N TYR A 64 3.04 -6.83 -2.83
CA TYR A 64 1.79 -6.22 -3.28
C TYR A 64 0.98 -7.26 -4.06
N ARG A 65 -0.25 -7.53 -3.62
CA ARG A 65 -1.11 -8.55 -4.23
C ARG A 65 -2.48 -8.01 -4.58
N GLU A 66 -2.90 -8.27 -5.82
CA GLU A 66 -4.24 -7.99 -6.32
C GLU A 66 -5.06 -9.28 -6.32
N LYS A 67 -5.97 -9.39 -5.35
CA LYS A 67 -6.88 -10.55 -5.34
C LYS A 67 -7.90 -10.43 -6.47
N PHE A 68 -8.13 -11.49 -7.21
CA PHE A 68 -9.20 -11.52 -8.23
C PHE A 68 -10.58 -11.30 -7.60
N ALA A 69 -10.73 -11.70 -6.34
CA ALA A 69 -11.91 -11.41 -5.52
C ALA A 69 -12.18 -9.90 -5.37
N ALA A 70 -11.16 -9.05 -5.42
CA ALA A 70 -11.31 -7.59 -5.35
C ALA A 70 -12.09 -7.03 -6.54
N ALA A 71 -11.99 -7.68 -7.71
CA ALA A 71 -12.76 -7.37 -8.92
C ALA A 71 -14.01 -8.27 -9.10
N GLY A 72 -14.34 -9.10 -8.09
CA GLY A 72 -15.45 -10.05 -8.17
C GLY A 72 -15.27 -11.15 -9.21
N ARG A 73 -14.02 -11.45 -9.61
CA ARG A 73 -13.70 -12.44 -10.65
C ARG A 73 -13.06 -13.68 -10.02
N TYR A 74 -13.23 -14.82 -10.69
CA TYR A 74 -12.48 -16.03 -10.35
C TYR A 74 -11.10 -15.99 -11.03
N PRO A 75 -10.04 -16.47 -10.38
CA PRO A 75 -8.71 -16.55 -10.99
C PRO A 75 -8.77 -17.41 -12.26
N GLY A 76 -8.35 -16.84 -13.39
CA GLY A 76 -8.25 -17.54 -14.66
C GLY A 76 -7.04 -18.47 -14.66
N GLY A 77 -7.26 -19.79 -14.64
CA GLY A 77 -6.18 -20.78 -14.70
C GLY A 77 -6.61 -22.16 -14.20
N PHE A 78 -5.80 -23.18 -14.48
CA PHE A 78 -6.10 -24.58 -14.13
C PHE A 78 -6.32 -24.78 -12.62
N PHE A 79 -5.50 -24.14 -11.80
CA PHE A 79 -5.55 -24.26 -10.34
C PHE A 79 -6.58 -23.33 -9.68
N LYS A 80 -7.21 -22.40 -10.43
CA LYS A 80 -8.17 -21.40 -9.91
C LYS A 80 -7.69 -20.67 -8.64
N ARG A 81 -6.38 -20.45 -8.53
CA ARG A 81 -5.71 -19.77 -7.40
C ARG A 81 -4.72 -18.75 -7.92
N GLU A 82 -4.56 -17.68 -7.15
CA GLU A 82 -3.48 -16.71 -7.30
C GLU A 82 -2.15 -17.40 -6.99
N ALA A 83 -1.19 -17.31 -7.91
CA ALA A 83 0.10 -17.95 -7.75
C ALA A 83 1.22 -16.90 -7.81
N ARG A 84 1.91 -16.83 -8.94
CA ARG A 84 3.00 -15.87 -9.12
C ARG A 84 2.43 -14.46 -9.30
N PRO A 85 3.08 -13.44 -8.71
CA PRO A 85 2.70 -12.07 -8.98
C PRO A 85 2.91 -11.77 -10.47
N SER A 86 1.98 -11.00 -11.02
CA SER A 86 2.03 -10.44 -12.36
C SER A 86 3.08 -9.35 -12.48
N ASP A 87 3.47 -9.00 -13.71
CA ASP A 87 4.44 -7.92 -13.94
C ASP A 87 3.98 -6.59 -13.33
N GLY A 88 2.67 -6.29 -13.39
CA GLY A 88 2.09 -5.10 -12.76
C GLY A 88 2.26 -5.09 -11.25
N GLU A 89 1.98 -6.22 -10.59
CA GLU A 89 2.19 -6.35 -9.14
C GLU A 89 3.67 -6.20 -8.76
N VAL A 90 4.58 -6.84 -9.52
CA VAL A 90 6.04 -6.73 -9.30
C VAL A 90 6.51 -5.29 -9.49
N LEU A 91 5.99 -4.56 -10.48
CA LEU A 91 6.34 -3.15 -10.69
C LEU A 91 5.89 -2.28 -9.52
N THR A 92 4.67 -2.49 -9.00
CA THR A 92 4.18 -1.77 -7.82
C THR A 92 5.01 -2.09 -6.57
N MET A 93 5.37 -3.36 -6.34
CA MET A 93 6.28 -3.75 -5.25
C MET A 93 7.60 -2.98 -5.31
N ARG A 94 8.20 -2.90 -6.50
CA ARG A 94 9.48 -2.21 -6.70
C ARG A 94 9.36 -0.70 -6.54
N LEU A 95 8.23 -0.12 -6.92
CA LEU A 95 7.95 1.30 -6.76
C LEU A 95 7.98 1.66 -5.27
N VAL A 96 7.21 0.93 -4.45
CA VAL A 96 7.14 1.14 -3.01
C VAL A 96 8.47 0.85 -2.32
N ASP A 97 9.15 -0.27 -2.65
CA ASP A 97 10.46 -0.62 -2.05
C ASP A 97 11.51 0.47 -2.29
N ARG A 98 11.52 1.05 -3.50
CA ARG A 98 12.49 2.08 -3.87
C ARG A 98 12.35 3.34 -3.02
N VAL A 99 11.12 3.71 -2.64
CA VAL A 99 10.88 4.92 -1.85
C VAL A 99 11.07 4.65 -0.36
N LEU A 100 10.71 3.46 0.13
CA LEU A 100 10.84 3.11 1.55
C LEU A 100 12.27 2.83 1.98
N ARG A 101 13.06 2.10 1.17
CA ARG A 101 14.39 1.61 1.55
C ARG A 101 15.37 2.71 2.00
N PRO A 102 15.43 3.89 1.37
CA PRO A 102 16.32 4.98 1.81
C PRO A 102 15.92 5.66 3.12
N LEU A 103 14.67 5.48 3.58
CA LEU A 103 14.12 6.16 4.76
C LEU A 103 14.37 5.41 6.06
N PHE A 104 14.84 4.16 5.96
CA PHE A 104 15.28 3.40 7.12
C PHE A 104 16.70 3.82 7.52
N PRO A 105 17.00 3.87 8.83
CA PRO A 105 18.36 4.10 9.31
C PRO A 105 19.35 3.11 8.73
N LYS A 106 20.59 3.56 8.48
CA LYS A 106 21.65 2.74 7.86
C LYS A 106 22.05 1.52 8.69
N ASP A 107 21.84 1.58 10.00
CA ASP A 107 22.11 0.54 10.98
C ASP A 107 20.91 -0.38 11.22
N TYR A 108 19.77 -0.13 10.59
CA TYR A 108 18.58 -0.96 10.73
C TYR A 108 18.72 -2.28 9.96
N ARG A 109 18.80 -3.39 10.70
CA ARG A 109 19.07 -4.75 10.18
C ARG A 109 17.98 -5.77 10.55
N ALA A 110 16.83 -5.28 11.02
CA ALA A 110 15.71 -6.14 11.34
C ALA A 110 14.96 -6.54 10.07
N GLU A 111 14.58 -7.83 9.98
CA GLU A 111 13.76 -8.34 8.89
C GLU A 111 12.38 -7.71 8.91
N THR A 112 12.12 -6.87 7.91
CA THR A 112 10.88 -6.10 7.80
C THR A 112 10.11 -6.55 6.58
N GLN A 113 8.84 -6.89 6.79
CA GLN A 113 7.93 -7.29 5.74
C GLN A 113 6.77 -6.30 5.67
N VAL A 114 6.56 -5.74 4.48
CA VAL A 114 5.43 -4.88 4.14
C VAL A 114 4.53 -5.68 3.20
N MET A 115 3.31 -5.99 3.63
CA MET A 115 2.32 -6.68 2.82
C MET A 115 1.17 -5.74 2.49
N ILE A 116 0.93 -5.53 1.21
CA ILE A 116 -0.15 -4.70 0.68
C ILE A 116 -1.07 -5.61 -0.12
N GLN A 117 -2.35 -5.63 0.25
CA GLN A 117 -3.34 -6.46 -0.40
C GLN A 117 -4.50 -5.61 -0.87
N LEU A 118 -4.80 -5.65 -2.18
CA LEU A 118 -5.99 -5.04 -2.73
C LEU A 118 -7.21 -5.89 -2.33
N MET A 119 -8.16 -5.26 -1.63
CA MET A 119 -9.38 -5.89 -1.13
C MET A 119 -10.57 -5.59 -2.03
N SER A 120 -10.61 -4.40 -2.63
CA SER A 120 -11.66 -4.00 -3.57
C SER A 120 -11.07 -3.14 -4.68
N HIS A 121 -11.47 -3.43 -5.92
CA HIS A 121 -11.05 -2.70 -7.10
C HIS A 121 -12.12 -1.70 -7.52
N ASP A 122 -11.68 -0.53 -7.99
CA ASP A 122 -12.51 0.49 -8.61
C ASP A 122 -11.91 0.81 -9.98
N GLU A 123 -12.72 0.89 -11.03
CA GLU A 123 -12.22 1.07 -12.41
C GLU A 123 -11.65 2.48 -12.62
N ASP A 124 -12.14 3.45 -11.84
CA ASP A 124 -11.72 4.84 -11.94
C ASP A 124 -10.49 5.17 -11.06
N VAL A 125 -10.14 4.29 -10.12
CA VAL A 125 -9.06 4.53 -9.16
C VAL A 125 -7.94 3.53 -9.37
N MET A 126 -6.74 4.03 -9.68
CA MET A 126 -5.56 3.19 -9.80
C MET A 126 -4.93 2.95 -8.42
N PRO A 127 -4.79 1.68 -8.00
CA PRO A 127 -4.39 1.35 -6.63
C PRO A 127 -2.90 1.61 -6.35
N ASP A 128 -2.07 1.62 -7.39
CA ASP A 128 -0.63 1.84 -7.26
C ASP A 128 -0.29 3.21 -6.62
N ALA A 129 -1.05 4.26 -6.96
CA ALA A 129 -0.85 5.59 -6.40
C ALA A 129 -1.09 5.68 -4.88
N MET A 130 -1.84 4.72 -4.32
CA MET A 130 -2.12 4.66 -2.88
C MET A 130 -1.25 3.66 -2.13
N ALA A 131 -0.53 2.78 -2.84
CA ALA A 131 0.28 1.73 -2.23
C ALA A 131 1.39 2.32 -1.33
N GLY A 132 2.11 3.34 -1.81
CA GLY A 132 3.11 4.05 -1.00
C GLY A 132 2.52 4.77 0.22
N LEU A 133 1.35 5.41 0.08
CA LEU A 133 0.64 6.05 1.19
C LEU A 133 0.24 5.01 2.26
N ALA A 134 -0.32 3.87 1.83
CA ALA A 134 -0.74 2.80 2.73
C ALA A 134 0.45 2.20 3.49
N ALA A 135 1.55 1.93 2.79
CA ALA A 135 2.78 1.44 3.39
C ALA A 135 3.36 2.43 4.40
N SER A 136 3.47 3.70 4.01
CA SER A 136 3.99 4.73 4.92
C SER A 136 3.12 4.92 6.15
N ALA A 137 1.79 4.93 6.00
CA ALA A 137 0.88 5.06 7.13
C ALA A 137 1.01 3.86 8.08
N ALA A 138 1.13 2.65 7.54
CA ALA A 138 1.29 1.45 8.35
C ALA A 138 2.65 1.42 9.08
N ILE A 139 3.74 1.86 8.45
CA ILE A 139 5.05 1.97 9.11
C ILE A 139 5.02 3.05 10.20
N GLN A 140 4.40 4.20 9.96
CA GLN A 140 4.34 5.28 10.97
C GLN A 140 3.50 4.93 12.20
N LEU A 141 2.59 3.96 12.09
CA LEU A 141 1.86 3.42 13.25
C LEU A 141 2.63 2.35 14.01
N SER A 142 3.75 1.87 13.47
CA SER A 142 4.57 0.85 14.09
C SER A 142 5.67 1.46 14.96
N ASP A 143 6.32 0.62 15.76
CA ASP A 143 7.40 1.03 16.66
C ASP A 143 8.79 1.13 15.96
N PHE A 144 8.82 1.08 14.62
CA PHE A 144 10.08 1.02 13.87
C PHE A 144 10.67 2.43 13.67
N PRO A 145 12.01 2.55 13.63
CA PRO A 145 12.65 3.80 13.32
C PRO A 145 12.46 4.13 11.83
N PHE A 146 11.59 5.09 11.55
CA PHE A 146 11.28 5.56 10.20
C PHE A 146 11.32 7.09 10.20
N GLU A 147 12.17 7.68 9.34
CA GLU A 147 12.50 9.11 9.45
C GLU A 147 11.35 10.04 9.07
N CYS A 148 10.56 9.70 8.04
CA CYS A 148 9.53 10.60 7.52
C CYS A 148 8.40 9.85 6.82
N ALA A 149 7.16 10.28 7.05
CA ALA A 149 6.02 9.80 6.29
C ALA A 149 6.12 10.23 4.82
N ILE A 150 5.78 9.32 3.91
CA ILE A 150 5.73 9.58 2.48
C ILE A 150 4.32 9.35 1.94
N SER A 151 4.03 9.99 0.82
CA SER A 151 2.88 9.68 -0.02
C SER A 151 3.33 9.68 -1.46
N GLU A 152 2.73 8.80 -2.24
CA GLU A 152 2.89 8.78 -3.69
C GLU A 152 1.69 9.47 -4.32
N THR A 153 1.91 10.07 -5.48
CA THR A 153 0.84 10.63 -6.29
C THR A 153 1.20 10.49 -7.75
N ARG A 154 0.19 10.21 -8.57
CA ARG A 154 0.34 10.15 -10.02
C ARG A 154 -0.03 11.51 -10.60
N VAL A 155 0.81 12.08 -11.44
CA VAL A 155 0.50 13.33 -12.15
C VAL A 155 0.37 13.04 -13.64
N GLY A 156 -0.80 13.34 -14.20
CA GLY A 156 -1.06 13.30 -15.64
C GLY A 156 -1.17 14.70 -16.23
N ARG A 157 -0.98 14.82 -17.55
CA ARG A 157 -1.22 16.07 -18.28
C ARG A 157 -2.30 15.85 -19.32
N VAL A 158 -3.46 16.49 -19.14
CA VAL A 158 -4.64 16.40 -20.02
C VAL A 158 -5.00 17.80 -20.46
N ASP A 159 -5.17 18.02 -21.77
CA ASP A 159 -5.49 19.33 -22.37
C ASP A 159 -4.57 20.46 -21.88
N GLY A 160 -3.28 20.16 -21.70
CA GLY A 160 -2.28 21.10 -21.24
C GLY A 160 -2.27 21.39 -19.74
N LYS A 161 -3.24 20.88 -18.96
CA LYS A 161 -3.34 21.03 -17.50
C LYS A 161 -2.80 19.80 -16.77
N PHE A 162 -2.19 20.01 -15.60
CA PHE A 162 -1.79 18.92 -14.72
C PHE A 162 -2.97 18.46 -13.88
N ILE A 163 -3.19 17.14 -13.85
CA ILE A 163 -4.22 16.48 -13.06
C ILE A 163 -3.55 15.53 -12.09
N VAL A 164 -3.93 15.62 -10.82
CA VAL A 164 -3.46 14.74 -9.75
C VAL A 164 -4.32 13.48 -9.71
N ASN A 165 -3.67 12.33 -9.58
CA ASN A 165 -4.27 11.00 -9.60
C ASN A 165 -5.32 10.84 -10.73
N PRO A 166 -4.99 11.04 -12.01
CA PRO A 166 -5.95 10.95 -13.10
C PRO A 166 -6.58 9.55 -13.14
N THR A 167 -7.86 9.46 -13.53
CA THR A 167 -8.51 8.15 -13.72
C THR A 167 -7.92 7.44 -14.93
N ARG A 168 -8.14 6.12 -15.04
CA ARG A 168 -7.65 5.35 -16.20
C ARG A 168 -8.21 5.90 -17.52
N SER A 169 -9.48 6.31 -17.51
CA SER A 169 -10.17 6.91 -18.66
C SER A 169 -9.63 8.29 -19.05
N GLN A 170 -9.03 9.05 -18.12
CA GLN A 170 -8.41 10.35 -18.41
C GLN A 170 -6.99 10.22 -19.00
N LEU A 171 -6.36 9.05 -18.87
CA LEU A 171 -5.02 8.78 -19.40
C LEU A 171 -5.03 8.11 -20.79
N LEU A 172 -6.19 7.65 -21.25
CA LEU A 172 -6.41 7.08 -22.58
C LEU A 172 -6.83 8.18 -23.56
#